data_AF-A0A7X8HV26-F1
#
_entry.id   AF-A0A7X8HV26-F1
#
_cell.length_a   1.000
_cell.length_b   1.000
_cell.length_c   1.000
_cell.angle_alpha   90.00
_cell.angle_beta   90.00
_cell.angle_gamma   90.00
#
_symmetry.space_group_name_H-M   'P 1'
#
loop_
_entity.id
_entity.type
_entity.pdbx_description
1 polymer ?
#
loop_
_entity_poly.entity_id
_entity_poly.type
_entity_poly.pdbx_seq_one_letter_code
_entity_poly.pdbx_strand_id
1 'polypeptide(L)'
;MNFSKESNAKKKKSINAKKKKVKNRLGLIVFRFIFVLFILTIFAAVGGGLGALLGIINTAPDVDSIQLSPERYTSIIYDLNGNELDRLHGDENRVYAELHEIPIDLQHAFVAIEDERYYSHNGVDIKGMMRALYVNIKEREFSEGASTITQQLVKNRVLSKEKKLKRKLQEQYLAIQLEKKYNKDQILEWYLNEIALGRGFNGVKSAARGYFNKEVSDLTLAECAVIAAITQNPSYYDPIRFPENNRVRQTIVLDKMLEQGYITPSEYDAAIKEDVYQKIQETSQLFIEDSQHTYYVDQVISDVIRDLQVKKGFTAAEAEYLVYSGGLSIITPFDQRIQDIVDKHYNNDELFPPRAYELKLIYKLSIEKPNGEVKHFEKEKIIPNEDHIEAFKLEVMQEWEITEADKIIGEVLYKIPQPQSAMVIMDYHNGHVLAIAGGRGEKIGNLLFNRATQSKRQPGSAFKVLAAYAPALDTGKISPGTVIDDAPLKVKDGSGYKYIKNWTGSYKGLSTVREGIYNSMNILAVKTLLMTGIDTSFDYLQHFGFTTLVDREEQNGYVFSDKNPVLALGGITYGVTPLELTAAYGTIANGGVYNEPIFYTKILDHDGNLLLENIP
;
A
#
# COMPACT_ATOMS: atom_id res chain seq x y z
N MET A 1 48.40 19.13 -88.29
CA MET A 1 47.57 18.86 -87.09
C MET A 1 46.17 18.47 -87.55
N ASN A 2 45.68 17.27 -87.20
CA ASN A 2 44.37 16.80 -87.66
C ASN A 2 43.32 17.04 -86.56
N PHE A 3 42.66 18.20 -86.61
CA PHE A 3 41.65 18.66 -85.64
C PHE A 3 40.22 18.26 -86.04
N SER A 4 39.97 16.96 -86.26
CA SER A 4 38.59 16.51 -86.48
C SER A 4 37.83 16.42 -85.15
N LYS A 5 36.59 16.92 -85.14
CA LYS A 5 35.67 16.89 -83.98
C LYS A 5 35.53 15.48 -83.36
N GLU A 6 35.59 14.44 -84.18
CA GLU A 6 35.51 13.03 -83.74
C GLU A 6 36.75 12.53 -83.00
N SER A 7 37.96 12.94 -83.43
CA SER A 7 39.21 12.54 -82.77
C SER A 7 39.30 13.13 -81.37
N ASN A 8 38.91 14.40 -81.22
CA ASN A 8 38.84 15.07 -79.93
C ASN A 8 37.72 14.50 -79.04
N ALA A 9 36.58 14.10 -79.60
CA ALA A 9 35.50 13.45 -78.85
C ALA A 9 35.91 12.06 -78.33
N LYS A 10 36.60 11.24 -79.14
CA LYS A 10 37.14 9.93 -78.70
C LYS A 10 38.21 10.08 -77.62
N LYS A 11 39.09 11.08 -77.72
CA LYS A 11 40.12 11.38 -76.70
C LYS A 11 39.50 11.89 -75.39
N LYS A 12 38.45 12.73 -75.47
CA LYS A 12 37.67 13.15 -74.27
C LYS A 12 36.92 11.97 -73.63
N LYS A 13 36.32 11.07 -74.42
CA LYS A 13 35.66 9.84 -73.93
C LYS A 13 36.64 8.87 -73.28
N SER A 14 37.83 8.67 -73.84
CA SER A 14 38.84 7.76 -73.26
C SER A 14 39.48 8.29 -71.98
N ILE A 15 39.73 9.61 -71.89
CA ILE A 15 40.20 10.27 -70.67
C ILE A 15 39.11 10.25 -69.59
N ASN A 16 37.85 10.52 -69.93
CA ASN A 16 36.74 10.44 -68.98
C ASN A 16 36.45 8.99 -68.56
N ALA A 17 36.60 7.99 -69.43
CA ALA A 17 36.47 6.57 -69.08
C ALA A 17 37.60 6.09 -68.15
N LYS A 18 38.85 6.54 -68.35
CA LYS A 18 39.97 6.28 -67.42
C LYS A 18 39.75 6.99 -66.07
N LYS A 19 39.34 8.26 -66.06
CA LYS A 19 38.99 8.98 -64.81
C LYS A 19 37.82 8.31 -64.07
N LYS A 20 36.78 7.84 -64.78
CA LYS A 20 35.63 7.12 -64.19
C LYS A 20 36.04 5.74 -63.64
N LYS A 21 36.92 4.99 -64.32
CA LYS A 21 37.47 3.72 -63.81
C LYS A 21 38.35 3.90 -62.57
N VAL A 22 39.19 4.94 -62.53
CA VAL A 22 40.03 5.25 -61.35
C VAL A 22 39.18 5.74 -60.19
N LYS A 23 38.19 6.61 -60.42
CA LYS A 23 37.25 7.09 -59.39
C LYS A 23 36.38 5.96 -58.82
N ASN A 24 35.94 5.00 -59.65
CA ASN A 24 35.22 3.82 -59.19
C ASN A 24 36.10 2.83 -58.41
N ARG A 25 37.38 2.66 -58.76
CA ARG A 25 38.33 1.87 -57.96
C ARG A 25 38.64 2.53 -56.61
N LEU A 26 38.86 3.84 -56.60
CA LEU A 26 39.13 4.60 -55.38
C LEU A 26 37.92 4.56 -54.43
N GLY A 27 36.70 4.71 -54.96
CA GLY A 27 35.46 4.57 -54.19
C GLY A 27 35.27 3.16 -53.60
N LEU A 28 35.65 2.11 -54.34
CA LEU A 28 35.62 0.72 -53.85
C LEU A 28 36.64 0.47 -52.74
N ILE A 29 37.82 1.06 -52.82
CA ILE A 29 38.86 0.95 -51.78
C ILE A 29 38.43 1.72 -50.53
N VAL A 30 37.92 2.94 -50.67
CA VAL A 30 37.39 3.74 -49.56
C VAL A 30 36.20 3.03 -48.91
N PHE A 31 35.28 2.45 -49.68
CA PHE A 31 34.16 1.67 -49.14
C PHE A 31 34.64 0.44 -48.37
N ARG A 32 35.60 -0.33 -48.90
CA ARG A 32 36.19 -1.48 -48.18
C ARG A 32 36.87 -1.04 -46.89
N PHE A 33 37.59 0.09 -46.91
CA PHE A 33 38.25 0.61 -45.72
C PHE A 33 37.24 1.04 -44.66
N ILE A 34 36.17 1.76 -45.04
CA ILE A 34 35.08 2.14 -44.14
C ILE A 34 34.35 0.90 -43.61
N PHE A 35 34.13 -0.11 -44.44
CA PHE A 35 33.49 -1.36 -44.03
C PHE A 35 34.34 -2.15 -43.02
N VAL A 36 35.65 -2.24 -43.24
CA VAL A 36 36.58 -2.86 -42.27
C VAL A 36 36.65 -2.05 -40.98
N LEU A 37 36.69 -0.72 -41.06
CA LEU A 37 36.68 0.15 -39.88
C LEU A 37 35.38 -0.03 -39.09
N PHE A 38 34.25 -0.13 -39.78
CA PHE A 38 32.94 -0.39 -39.18
C PHE A 38 32.91 -1.75 -38.46
N ILE A 39 33.43 -2.80 -39.09
CA ILE A 39 33.57 -4.12 -38.44
C ILE A 39 34.49 -4.03 -37.21
N LEU A 40 35.64 -3.36 -37.32
CA LEU A 40 36.56 -3.18 -36.19
C LEU A 40 35.93 -2.39 -35.04
N THR A 41 35.14 -1.36 -35.33
CA THR A 41 34.38 -0.63 -34.30
C THR A 41 33.30 -1.50 -33.66
N ILE A 42 32.65 -2.39 -34.41
CA ILE A 42 31.70 -3.36 -33.83
C ILE A 42 32.44 -4.33 -32.92
N PHE A 43 33.56 -4.91 -33.37
CA PHE A 43 34.37 -5.81 -32.54
C PHE A 43 34.92 -5.11 -31.29
N ALA A 44 35.36 -3.86 -31.40
CA ALA A 44 35.83 -3.07 -30.26
C ALA A 44 34.67 -2.74 -29.30
N ALA A 45 33.48 -2.41 -29.80
CA ALA A 45 32.30 -2.17 -28.99
C ALA A 45 31.80 -3.44 -28.29
N VAL A 46 31.78 -4.57 -28.99
CA VAL A 46 31.43 -5.90 -28.43
C VAL A 46 32.47 -6.34 -27.42
N GLY A 47 33.76 -6.20 -27.73
CA GLY A 47 34.86 -6.53 -26.82
C GLY A 47 34.90 -5.65 -25.58
N GLY A 48 34.69 -4.33 -25.74
CA GLY A 48 34.56 -3.39 -24.62
C GLY A 48 33.32 -3.67 -23.77
N GLY A 49 32.20 -4.01 -24.40
CA GLY A 49 30.97 -4.42 -23.71
C GLY A 49 31.15 -5.71 -22.92
N LEU A 50 31.76 -6.74 -23.51
CA LEU A 50 32.12 -7.99 -22.84
C LEU A 50 33.12 -7.77 -21.69
N GLY A 51 34.13 -6.92 -21.90
CA GLY A 51 35.11 -6.56 -20.87
C GLY A 51 34.46 -5.85 -19.68
N ALA A 52 33.52 -4.93 -19.93
CA ALA A 52 32.74 -4.28 -18.87
C ALA A 52 31.85 -5.28 -18.11
N LEU A 53 31.20 -6.21 -18.84
CA LEU A 53 30.39 -7.29 -18.26
C LEU A 53 31.22 -8.20 -17.36
N LEU A 54 32.38 -8.66 -17.84
CA LEU A 54 33.32 -9.48 -17.07
C LEU A 54 33.90 -8.72 -15.87
N GLY A 55 34.17 -7.42 -16.02
CA GLY A 55 34.59 -6.56 -14.91
C GLY A 55 33.53 -6.48 -13.82
N ILE A 56 32.25 -6.32 -14.18
CA ILE A 56 31.14 -6.31 -13.23
C ILE A 56 31.01 -7.67 -12.53
N ILE A 57 31.07 -8.77 -13.29
CA ILE A 57 31.00 -10.14 -12.76
C ILE A 57 32.16 -10.43 -11.80
N ASN A 58 33.39 -10.03 -12.12
CA ASN A 58 34.55 -10.20 -11.24
C ASN A 58 34.46 -9.41 -9.94
N THR A 59 33.62 -8.36 -9.89
CA THR A 59 33.33 -7.60 -8.67
C THR A 59 32.10 -8.11 -7.93
N ALA A 60 31.42 -9.15 -8.44
CA ALA A 60 30.33 -9.79 -7.71
C ALA A 60 30.90 -10.52 -6.48
N PRO A 61 30.20 -10.47 -5.33
CA PRO A 61 30.60 -11.23 -4.15
C PRO A 61 30.56 -12.74 -4.45
N ASP A 62 31.35 -13.50 -3.70
CA ASP A 62 31.35 -14.96 -3.81
C ASP A 62 29.99 -15.51 -3.39
N VAL A 63 29.50 -16.54 -4.08
CA VAL A 63 28.25 -17.23 -3.71
C VAL A 63 28.38 -17.86 -2.33
N ASP A 64 29.58 -18.28 -1.95
CA ASP A 64 29.87 -18.79 -0.61
C ASP A 64 29.90 -17.69 0.45
N SER A 65 30.11 -16.44 0.04
CA SER A 65 30.06 -15.25 0.89
C SER A 65 28.67 -14.62 0.97
N ILE A 66 27.66 -15.21 0.32
CA ILE A 66 26.25 -14.89 0.58
C ILE A 66 25.96 -15.36 2.01
N GLN A 67 26.34 -14.53 2.98
CA GLN A 67 25.90 -14.65 4.36
C GLN A 67 24.38 -14.62 4.28
N LEU A 68 23.77 -15.75 4.64
CA LEU A 68 22.34 -15.96 4.54
C LEU A 68 21.55 -15.01 5.47
N SER A 69 22.23 -14.19 6.27
CA SER A 69 21.67 -13.07 7.02
C SER A 69 22.40 -11.77 6.66
N PRO A 70 21.74 -10.76 6.07
CA PRO A 70 22.32 -9.42 5.99
C PRO A 70 22.56 -8.85 7.40
N GLU A 71 23.56 -7.98 7.58
CA GLU A 71 23.65 -7.14 8.78
C GLU A 71 22.37 -6.30 8.88
N ARG A 72 21.57 -6.57 9.90
CA ARG A 72 20.31 -5.85 10.15
C ARG A 72 20.56 -4.81 11.23
N TYR A 73 20.14 -3.59 10.96
CA TYR A 73 20.19 -2.51 11.92
C TYR A 73 18.76 -2.20 12.36
N THR A 74 18.59 -2.02 13.67
CA THR A 74 17.32 -1.57 14.26
C THR A 74 17.06 -0.13 13.83
N SER A 75 15.89 0.13 13.26
CA SER A 75 15.45 1.51 13.06
C SER A 75 14.83 2.05 14.34
N ILE A 76 15.00 3.34 14.61
CA ILE A 76 14.53 3.97 15.85
C ILE A 76 13.70 5.20 15.47
N ILE A 77 12.55 5.33 16.12
CA ILE A 77 11.66 6.48 16.00
C ILE A 77 11.94 7.42 17.17
N TYR A 78 12.10 8.71 16.89
CA TYR A 78 12.39 9.75 17.88
C TYR A 78 11.34 10.87 17.86
N ASP A 79 11.17 11.54 18.99
CA ASP A 79 10.54 12.87 19.04
C ASP A 79 11.51 13.99 18.58
N LEU A 80 11.03 15.23 18.52
CA LEU A 80 11.87 16.40 18.15
C LEU A 80 12.96 16.73 19.18
N ASN A 81 12.87 16.22 20.41
CA ASN A 81 13.88 16.42 21.45
C ASN A 81 14.97 15.33 21.42
N GLY A 82 14.83 14.32 20.54
CA GLY A 82 15.73 13.19 20.43
C GLY A 82 15.45 12.07 21.44
N ASN A 83 14.30 12.08 22.10
CA ASN A 83 13.87 10.94 22.93
C ASN A 83 13.38 9.82 22.02
N GLU A 84 13.76 8.58 22.35
CA GLU A 84 13.29 7.39 21.64
C GLU A 84 11.80 7.15 21.95
N LEU A 85 10.99 7.06 20.90
CA LEU A 85 9.58 6.69 20.96
C LEU A 85 9.39 5.18 20.79
N ASP A 86 10.09 4.59 19.81
CA ASP A 86 9.92 3.19 19.46
C ASP A 86 11.13 2.62 18.71
N ARG A 87 11.24 1.29 18.68
CA ARG A 87 12.29 0.54 17.97
C ARG A 87 11.65 -0.46 17.02
N LEU A 88 12.08 -0.42 15.76
CA LEU A 88 11.55 -1.29 14.70
C LEU A 88 12.60 -2.37 14.39
N HIS A 89 12.23 -3.62 14.70
CA HIS A 89 13.09 -4.78 14.52
C HIS A 89 12.43 -5.80 13.56
N GLY A 90 13.18 -6.28 12.57
CA GLY A 90 12.70 -7.29 11.61
C GLY A 90 12.76 -8.74 12.12
N ASP A 91 13.18 -8.96 13.36
CA ASP A 91 13.45 -10.29 13.94
C ASP A 91 12.29 -10.85 14.78
N GLU A 92 11.28 -10.05 15.15
CA GLU A 92 10.18 -10.52 16.02
C GLU A 92 9.19 -11.45 15.29
N ASN A 93 9.08 -11.35 13.95
CA ASN A 93 8.02 -12.07 13.20
C ASN A 93 8.51 -13.16 12.26
N ARG A 94 9.79 -13.52 12.21
CA ARG A 94 10.27 -14.55 11.25
C ARG A 94 10.15 -15.95 11.84
N VAL A 95 9.08 -16.64 11.48
CA VAL A 95 8.88 -18.05 11.82
C VAL A 95 9.21 -18.88 10.59
N TYR A 96 10.32 -19.62 10.66
CA TYR A 96 10.74 -20.47 9.55
C TYR A 96 9.74 -21.62 9.34
N ALA A 97 9.45 -21.92 8.08
CA ALA A 97 8.70 -23.08 7.63
C ALA A 97 9.56 -23.90 6.68
N GLU A 98 9.70 -25.19 6.94
CA GLU A 98 10.27 -26.09 5.94
C GLU A 98 9.29 -26.22 4.75
N LEU A 99 9.80 -26.44 3.54
CA LEU A 99 8.99 -26.44 2.31
C LEU A 99 7.84 -27.44 2.37
N HIS A 100 8.05 -28.57 3.07
CA HIS A 100 7.05 -29.62 3.23
C HIS A 100 5.90 -29.23 4.17
N GLU A 101 6.08 -28.22 5.03
CA GLU A 101 5.02 -27.63 5.85
C GLU A 101 4.17 -26.64 5.06
N ILE A 102 4.70 -26.10 3.95
CA ILE A 102 4.04 -25.11 3.11
C ILE A 102 3.13 -25.82 2.10
N PRO A 103 1.81 -25.50 2.03
CA PRO A 103 0.89 -26.12 1.10
C PRO A 103 1.37 -26.06 -0.34
N ILE A 104 1.17 -27.15 -1.09
CA ILE A 104 1.57 -27.22 -2.49
C ILE A 104 0.87 -26.13 -3.33
N ASP A 105 -0.37 -25.80 -2.98
CA ASP A 105 -1.13 -24.71 -3.61
C ASP A 105 -0.46 -23.36 -3.39
N LEU A 106 0.12 -23.11 -2.22
CA LEU A 106 0.88 -21.88 -1.97
C LEU A 106 2.15 -21.84 -2.80
N GLN A 107 2.91 -22.93 -2.81
CA GLN A 107 4.13 -23.03 -3.63
C GLN A 107 3.81 -22.77 -5.11
N HIS A 108 2.76 -23.41 -5.63
CA HIS A 108 2.29 -23.23 -6.99
C HIS A 108 1.73 -21.82 -7.25
N ALA A 109 1.07 -21.18 -6.29
CA ALA A 109 0.57 -19.81 -6.46
C ALA A 109 1.71 -18.82 -6.72
N PHE A 110 2.80 -18.91 -5.94
CA PHE A 110 3.99 -18.08 -6.15
C PHE A 110 4.70 -18.42 -7.47
N VAL A 111 4.88 -19.70 -7.79
CA VAL A 111 5.47 -20.11 -9.07
C VAL A 111 4.63 -19.60 -10.24
N ALA A 112 3.31 -19.75 -10.18
CA ALA A 112 2.41 -19.38 -11.26
C ALA A 112 2.42 -17.87 -11.57
N ILE A 113 2.50 -17.03 -10.53
CA ILE A 113 2.45 -15.56 -10.69
C ILE A 113 3.82 -14.90 -10.86
N GLU A 114 4.85 -15.38 -10.17
CA GLU A 114 6.20 -14.78 -10.19
C GLU A 114 7.11 -15.39 -11.25
N ASP A 115 7.01 -16.69 -11.51
CA ASP A 115 7.99 -17.42 -12.31
C ASP A 115 7.41 -18.72 -12.93
N GLU A 116 6.55 -18.57 -13.94
CA GLU A 116 5.84 -19.66 -14.65
C GLU A 116 6.77 -20.81 -15.11
N ARG A 117 8.05 -20.51 -15.35
CA ARG A 117 9.05 -21.47 -15.82
C ARG A 117 10.05 -21.88 -14.77
N TYR A 118 9.77 -21.63 -13.49
CA TYR A 118 10.70 -21.83 -12.38
C TYR A 118 11.46 -23.16 -12.46
N TYR A 119 10.75 -24.28 -12.58
CA TYR A 119 11.38 -25.61 -12.59
C TYR A 119 12.14 -25.95 -13.88
N SER A 120 12.07 -25.11 -14.92
CA SER A 120 12.63 -25.39 -16.25
C SER A 120 13.87 -24.56 -16.62
N HIS A 121 14.10 -23.41 -15.96
CA HIS A 121 15.25 -22.55 -16.21
C HIS A 121 16.34 -22.72 -15.15
N ASN A 122 17.54 -22.20 -15.42
CA ASN A 122 18.72 -22.27 -14.54
C ASN A 122 19.11 -20.88 -14.01
N GLY A 123 18.29 -20.29 -13.14
CA GLY A 123 18.51 -18.99 -12.50
C GLY A 123 17.88 -17.81 -13.24
N VAL A 124 17.93 -17.80 -14.58
CA VAL A 124 17.38 -16.73 -15.41
C VAL A 124 16.51 -17.31 -16.52
N ASP A 125 15.29 -16.82 -16.66
CA ASP A 125 14.36 -17.21 -17.72
C ASP A 125 14.53 -16.34 -18.98
N ILE A 126 15.45 -16.74 -19.85
CA ILE A 126 15.73 -16.05 -21.12
C ILE A 126 14.49 -16.01 -22.03
N LYS A 127 13.71 -17.09 -22.07
CA LYS A 127 12.49 -17.13 -22.88
C LYS A 127 11.44 -16.14 -22.35
N GLY A 128 11.36 -16.00 -21.04
CA GLY A 128 10.41 -15.10 -20.35
C GLY A 128 10.79 -13.65 -20.57
N MET A 129 12.07 -13.35 -20.41
CA MET A 129 12.62 -12.04 -20.73
C MET A 129 12.33 -11.61 -22.18
N MET A 130 12.50 -12.52 -23.15
CA MET A 130 12.22 -12.21 -24.55
C MET A 130 10.72 -12.03 -24.82
N ARG A 131 9.84 -12.81 -24.17
CA ARG A 131 8.38 -12.63 -24.22
C ARG A 131 7.97 -11.27 -23.66
N ALA A 132 8.39 -10.97 -22.43
CA ALA A 132 8.07 -9.72 -21.74
C ALA A 132 8.58 -8.50 -22.51
N LEU A 133 9.78 -8.57 -23.09
CA LEU A 133 10.31 -7.52 -23.96
C LEU A 133 9.42 -7.27 -25.19
N TYR A 134 8.96 -8.34 -25.84
CA TYR A 134 8.07 -8.24 -26.99
C TYR A 134 6.70 -7.62 -26.62
N VAL A 135 6.10 -8.07 -25.51
CA VAL A 135 4.82 -7.56 -25.01
C VAL A 135 4.93 -6.08 -24.63
N ASN A 136 5.93 -5.71 -23.82
CA ASN A 136 6.13 -4.33 -23.37
C ASN A 136 6.38 -3.35 -24.54
N ILE A 137 7.08 -3.79 -25.61
CA ILE A 137 7.27 -2.98 -26.83
C ILE A 137 5.94 -2.79 -27.58
N LYS A 138 5.12 -3.83 -27.66
CA LYS A 138 3.83 -3.83 -28.37
C LYS A 138 2.80 -2.96 -27.65
N GLU A 139 2.71 -3.06 -26.33
CA GLU A 139 1.72 -2.38 -25.50
C GLU A 139 2.14 -0.96 -25.10
N ARG A 140 3.42 -0.61 -25.30
CA ARG A 140 4.03 0.67 -24.85
C ARG A 140 3.88 0.92 -23.35
N GLU A 141 3.65 -0.14 -22.59
CA GLU A 141 3.51 -0.15 -21.15
C GLU A 141 4.50 -1.18 -20.59
N PHE A 142 5.19 -0.84 -19.51
CA PHE A 142 6.18 -1.71 -18.86
C PHE A 142 5.52 -2.50 -17.73
N SER A 143 4.52 -3.32 -18.07
CA SER A 143 3.64 -4.01 -17.10
C SER A 143 4.09 -5.43 -16.76
N GLU A 144 4.71 -6.19 -17.69
CA GLU A 144 5.21 -7.54 -17.42
C GLU A 144 6.60 -7.53 -16.76
N GLY A 145 6.70 -8.17 -15.58
CA GLY A 145 7.96 -8.48 -14.91
C GLY A 145 8.69 -9.65 -15.57
N ALA A 146 10.02 -9.60 -15.59
CA ALA A 146 10.87 -10.62 -16.22
C ALA A 146 11.92 -11.22 -15.27
N SER A 147 11.77 -11.02 -13.94
CA SER A 147 12.74 -11.51 -12.95
C SER A 147 12.25 -12.82 -12.35
N THR A 148 13.14 -13.80 -12.21
CA THR A 148 12.85 -15.12 -11.63
C THR A 148 12.81 -15.09 -10.10
N ILE A 149 12.25 -16.12 -9.47
CA ILE A 149 12.26 -16.28 -8.00
C ILE A 149 13.70 -16.23 -7.45
N THR A 150 14.62 -16.94 -8.08
CA THR A 150 16.04 -16.98 -7.70
C THR A 150 16.69 -15.59 -7.78
N GLN A 151 16.36 -14.82 -8.82
CA GLN A 151 16.81 -13.44 -8.96
C GLN A 151 16.29 -12.53 -7.85
N GLN A 152 15.02 -12.70 -7.46
CA GLN A 152 14.43 -11.94 -6.37
C GLN A 152 15.07 -12.29 -5.02
N LEU A 153 15.33 -13.57 -4.76
CA LEU A 153 16.04 -14.03 -3.56
C LEU A 153 17.43 -13.40 -3.44
N VAL A 154 18.23 -13.46 -4.52
CA VAL A 154 19.57 -12.86 -4.56
C VAL A 154 19.53 -11.35 -4.35
N LYS A 155 18.58 -10.67 -5.00
CA LYS A 155 18.39 -9.22 -4.87
C LYS A 155 18.18 -8.81 -3.41
N ASN A 156 17.38 -9.57 -2.67
CA ASN A 156 17.03 -9.27 -1.29
C ASN A 156 18.17 -9.52 -0.30
N ARG A 157 19.14 -10.40 -0.61
CA ARG A 157 20.24 -10.75 0.32
C ARG A 157 21.56 -9.99 0.10
N VAL A 158 21.87 -9.59 -1.14
CA VAL A 158 23.29 -9.33 -1.50
C VAL A 158 23.58 -7.91 -2.00
N LEU A 159 22.65 -7.23 -2.67
CA LEU A 159 23.02 -6.13 -3.58
C LEU A 159 22.43 -4.74 -3.24
N SER A 160 22.32 -4.38 -1.97
CA SER A 160 21.61 -3.16 -1.54
C SER A 160 22.29 -1.82 -1.92
N LYS A 161 23.62 -1.76 -2.05
CA LYS A 161 24.38 -0.51 -2.23
C LYS A 161 24.86 -0.20 -3.67
N GLU A 162 24.47 -0.99 -4.67
CA GLU A 162 25.05 -0.94 -6.03
C GLU A 162 24.21 -0.17 -7.07
N LYS A 163 24.86 0.43 -8.10
CA LYS A 163 24.14 1.09 -9.22
C LYS A 163 23.18 0.12 -9.89
N LYS A 164 21.93 0.55 -10.17
CA LYS A 164 20.81 -0.29 -10.68
C LYS A 164 21.18 -1.26 -11.82
N LEU A 165 21.96 -0.81 -12.82
CA LEU A 165 22.40 -1.65 -13.93
C LEU A 165 23.47 -2.68 -13.53
N LYS A 166 24.45 -2.27 -12.70
CA LYS A 166 25.51 -3.15 -12.19
C LYS A 166 24.90 -4.24 -11.30
N ARG A 167 24.02 -3.82 -10.37
CA ARG A 167 23.21 -4.70 -9.53
C ARG A 167 22.46 -5.74 -10.36
N LYS A 168 21.74 -5.33 -11.41
CA LYS A 168 20.92 -6.27 -12.19
C LYS A 168 21.76 -7.33 -12.93
N LEU A 169 22.95 -6.97 -13.40
CA LEU A 169 23.88 -7.93 -14.02
C LEU A 169 24.47 -8.91 -12.99
N GLN A 170 24.84 -8.42 -11.80
CA GLN A 170 25.31 -9.27 -10.71
C GLN A 170 24.19 -10.20 -10.21
N GLU A 171 22.96 -9.72 -10.09
CA GLU A 171 21.78 -10.51 -9.70
C GLU A 171 21.57 -11.69 -10.66
N GLN A 172 21.63 -11.46 -11.98
CA GLN A 172 21.53 -12.52 -12.99
C GLN A 172 22.66 -13.55 -12.86
N TYR A 173 23.90 -13.07 -12.72
CA TYR A 173 25.06 -13.94 -12.58
C TYR A 173 24.98 -14.80 -11.31
N LEU A 174 24.69 -14.18 -10.17
CA LEU A 174 24.57 -14.85 -8.88
C LEU A 174 23.39 -15.83 -8.85
N ALA A 175 22.25 -15.51 -9.49
CA ALA A 175 21.13 -16.43 -9.60
C ALA A 175 21.50 -17.73 -10.35
N ILE A 176 22.26 -17.61 -11.45
CA ILE A 176 22.78 -18.79 -12.18
C ILE A 176 23.71 -19.61 -11.30
N GLN A 177 24.57 -18.96 -10.52
CA GLN A 177 25.53 -19.66 -9.68
C GLN A 177 24.87 -20.30 -8.46
N LEU A 178 23.84 -19.67 -7.89
CA LEU A 178 23.05 -20.21 -6.79
C LEU A 178 22.34 -21.51 -7.19
N GLU A 179 21.72 -21.54 -8.37
CA GLU A 179 21.04 -22.74 -8.91
C GLU A 179 21.99 -23.86 -9.39
N LYS A 180 23.27 -23.57 -9.59
CA LYS A 180 24.27 -24.64 -9.79
C LYS A 180 24.63 -25.35 -8.49
N LYS A 181 24.42 -24.68 -7.35
CA LYS A 181 24.85 -25.16 -6.03
C LYS A 181 23.69 -25.75 -5.23
N TYR A 182 22.51 -25.16 -5.34
CA TYR A 182 21.31 -25.55 -4.59
C TYR A 182 20.19 -25.98 -5.54
N ASN A 183 19.35 -26.88 -5.07
CA ASN A 183 18.21 -27.35 -5.86
C ASN A 183 17.03 -26.35 -5.82
N LYS A 184 16.05 -26.55 -6.70
CA LYS A 184 14.88 -25.67 -6.84
C LYS A 184 14.03 -25.61 -5.57
N ASP A 185 13.90 -26.71 -4.86
CA ASP A 185 13.07 -26.79 -3.66
C ASP A 185 13.70 -25.97 -2.53
N GLN A 186 15.01 -26.08 -2.32
CA GLN A 186 15.75 -25.26 -1.33
C GLN A 186 15.66 -23.77 -1.63
N ILE A 187 15.79 -23.39 -2.90
CA ILE A 187 15.70 -21.98 -3.31
C ILE A 187 14.29 -21.45 -3.12
N LEU A 188 13.27 -22.26 -3.42
CA LEU A 188 11.87 -21.89 -3.21
C LEU A 188 11.56 -21.77 -1.72
N GLU A 189 12.04 -22.70 -0.89
CA GLU A 189 11.91 -22.65 0.57
C GLU A 189 12.48 -21.35 1.12
N TRP A 190 13.71 -21.01 0.75
CA TRP A 190 14.35 -19.77 1.19
C TRP A 190 13.61 -18.54 0.71
N TYR A 191 13.12 -18.54 -0.53
CA TYR A 191 12.33 -17.45 -1.06
C TYR A 191 11.02 -17.26 -0.28
N LEU A 192 10.27 -18.34 -0.06
CA LEU A 192 8.99 -18.31 0.65
C LEU A 192 9.14 -17.91 2.12
N ASN A 193 10.30 -18.16 2.74
CA ASN A 193 10.59 -17.72 4.11
C ASN A 193 11.12 -16.28 4.21
N GLU A 194 11.46 -15.64 3.09
CA GLU A 194 12.07 -14.31 3.10
C GLU A 194 11.27 -13.24 2.41
N ILE A 195 10.37 -13.62 1.51
CA ILE A 195 9.58 -12.66 0.76
C ILE A 195 8.78 -11.77 1.73
N ALA A 196 8.89 -10.45 1.54
CA ALA A 196 8.12 -9.48 2.29
C ALA A 196 6.67 -9.52 1.80
N LEU A 197 5.76 -9.80 2.72
CA LEU A 197 4.33 -10.00 2.46
C LEU A 197 3.49 -8.96 3.19
N GLY A 198 4.04 -7.76 3.42
CA GLY A 198 3.30 -6.65 4.01
C GLY A 198 3.33 -6.69 5.54
N ARG A 199 3.13 -5.53 6.16
CA ARG A 199 2.95 -5.39 7.62
C ARG A 199 4.08 -5.96 8.50
N GLY A 200 5.29 -6.07 7.94
CA GLY A 200 6.42 -6.70 8.63
C GLY A 200 6.41 -8.23 8.60
N PHE A 201 5.40 -8.86 7.97
CA PHE A 201 5.38 -10.30 7.73
C PHE A 201 6.41 -10.65 6.66
N ASN A 202 7.54 -11.18 7.11
CA ASN A 202 8.58 -11.70 6.25
C ASN A 202 8.48 -13.23 6.24
N GLY A 203 8.04 -13.76 5.10
CA GLY A 203 7.82 -15.18 4.91
C GLY A 203 6.37 -15.62 5.05
N VAL A 204 6.02 -16.68 4.33
CA VAL A 204 4.63 -17.16 4.18
C VAL A 204 3.99 -17.63 5.47
N LYS A 205 4.76 -18.15 6.44
CA LYS A 205 4.23 -18.60 7.73
C LYS A 205 3.80 -17.44 8.60
N SER A 206 4.60 -16.37 8.61
CA SER A 206 4.26 -15.12 9.27
C SER A 206 3.03 -14.48 8.63
N ALA A 207 2.93 -14.50 7.29
CA ALA A 207 1.75 -14.00 6.59
C ALA A 207 0.49 -14.85 6.83
N ALA A 208 0.62 -16.18 6.88
CA ALA A 208 -0.49 -17.10 7.17
C ALA A 208 -1.11 -16.80 8.55
N ARG A 209 -0.24 -16.65 9.56
CA ARG A 209 -0.66 -16.24 10.90
C ARG A 209 -1.23 -14.83 10.87
N GLY A 210 -0.49 -13.86 10.32
CA GLY A 210 -0.86 -12.45 10.34
C GLY A 210 -2.16 -12.09 9.63
N TYR A 211 -2.48 -12.73 8.50
CA TYR A 211 -3.67 -12.43 7.71
C TYR A 211 -4.87 -13.34 8.01
N PHE A 212 -4.62 -14.60 8.40
CA PHE A 212 -5.68 -15.61 8.55
C PHE A 212 -5.75 -16.25 9.92
N ASN A 213 -4.78 -15.97 10.80
CA ASN A 213 -4.62 -16.62 12.09
C ASN A 213 -4.56 -18.16 11.98
N LYS A 214 -3.85 -18.63 10.95
CA LYS A 214 -3.67 -20.05 10.64
C LYS A 214 -2.20 -20.43 10.63
N GLU A 215 -1.92 -21.70 10.92
CA GLU A 215 -0.65 -22.28 10.49
C GLU A 215 -0.58 -22.31 8.96
N VAL A 216 0.62 -22.20 8.42
CA VAL A 216 0.82 -22.14 6.96
C VAL A 216 0.25 -23.37 6.25
N SER A 217 0.29 -24.53 6.91
CA SER A 217 -0.24 -25.81 6.41
C SER A 217 -1.75 -25.83 6.20
N ASP A 218 -2.48 -24.94 6.88
CA ASP A 218 -3.95 -24.96 6.96
C ASP A 218 -4.61 -23.95 6.02
N LEU A 219 -3.81 -23.30 5.17
CA LEU A 219 -4.31 -22.32 4.20
C LEU A 219 -5.15 -22.99 3.13
N THR A 220 -6.29 -22.38 2.79
CA THR A 220 -7.08 -22.77 1.62
C THR A 220 -6.41 -22.28 0.33
N LEU A 221 -6.80 -22.83 -0.82
CA LEU A 221 -6.36 -22.33 -2.13
C LEU A 221 -6.63 -20.84 -2.31
N ALA A 222 -7.79 -20.35 -1.85
CA ALA A 222 -8.14 -18.94 -1.95
C ALA A 222 -7.21 -18.05 -1.11
N GLU A 223 -6.91 -18.47 0.13
CA GLU A 223 -5.98 -17.79 1.03
C GLU A 223 -4.54 -17.83 0.46
N CYS A 224 -4.15 -18.95 -0.14
CA CYS A 224 -2.84 -19.07 -0.81
C CYS A 224 -2.69 -18.06 -1.95
N ALA A 225 -3.73 -17.92 -2.78
CA ALA A 225 -3.75 -16.94 -3.86
C ALA A 225 -3.73 -15.49 -3.33
N VAL A 226 -4.37 -15.21 -2.19
CA VAL A 226 -4.29 -13.90 -1.52
C VAL A 226 -2.86 -13.58 -1.10
N ILE A 227 -2.16 -14.51 -0.45
CA ILE A 227 -0.76 -14.29 -0.03
C ILE A 227 0.13 -14.04 -1.25
N ALA A 228 0.01 -14.88 -2.29
CA ALA A 228 0.80 -14.72 -3.51
C ALA A 228 0.49 -13.39 -4.23
N ALA A 229 -0.74 -12.89 -4.15
CA ALA A 229 -1.13 -11.60 -4.74
C ALA A 229 -0.40 -10.38 -4.13
N ILE A 230 0.12 -10.51 -2.91
CA ILE A 230 0.81 -9.42 -2.18
C ILE A 230 2.16 -9.08 -2.81
N THR A 231 2.88 -10.08 -3.31
CA THR A 231 4.30 -10.05 -3.70
C THR A 231 4.71 -8.93 -4.66
N GLN A 232 3.86 -8.59 -5.63
CA GLN A 232 4.16 -7.56 -6.62
C GLN A 232 4.33 -6.18 -5.98
N ASN A 233 3.46 -5.86 -5.01
CA ASN A 233 3.49 -4.61 -4.27
C ASN A 233 2.78 -4.81 -2.92
N PRO A 234 3.51 -5.24 -1.87
CA PRO A 234 2.90 -5.56 -0.59
C PRO A 234 2.05 -4.45 0.03
N SER A 235 2.43 -3.18 -0.18
CA SER A 235 1.66 -2.04 0.34
C SER A 235 0.38 -1.79 -0.44
N TYR A 236 0.39 -1.92 -1.77
CA TYR A 236 -0.77 -1.66 -2.63
C TYR A 236 -1.77 -2.82 -2.65
N TYR A 237 -1.26 -4.04 -2.50
CA TYR A 237 -2.03 -5.28 -2.42
C TYR A 237 -2.17 -5.78 -0.97
N ASP A 238 -1.98 -4.92 0.03
CA ASP A 238 -2.29 -5.26 1.42
C ASP A 238 -3.78 -5.63 1.52
N PRO A 239 -4.13 -6.88 1.87
CA PRO A 239 -5.51 -7.35 1.82
C PRO A 239 -6.39 -6.78 2.93
N ILE A 240 -5.82 -6.09 3.92
CA ILE A 240 -6.52 -5.42 5.01
C ILE A 240 -6.81 -3.96 4.61
N ARG A 241 -5.79 -3.25 4.14
CA ARG A 241 -5.89 -1.82 3.79
C ARG A 241 -6.55 -1.60 2.42
N PHE A 242 -6.27 -2.48 1.46
CA PHE A 242 -6.74 -2.41 0.08
C PHE A 242 -7.31 -3.74 -0.39
N PRO A 243 -8.36 -4.26 0.26
CA PRO A 243 -8.94 -5.58 -0.05
C PRO A 243 -9.39 -5.71 -1.50
N GLU A 244 -9.94 -4.66 -2.10
CA GLU A 244 -10.39 -4.69 -3.50
C GLU A 244 -9.21 -4.82 -4.48
N ASN A 245 -8.07 -4.19 -4.19
CA ASN A 245 -6.88 -4.31 -5.03
C ASN A 245 -6.32 -5.73 -4.96
N ASN A 246 -6.22 -6.28 -3.75
CA ASN A 246 -5.79 -7.66 -3.57
C ASN A 246 -6.77 -8.63 -4.21
N ARG A 247 -8.09 -8.42 -4.11
CA ARG A 247 -9.13 -9.26 -4.76
C ARG A 247 -8.95 -9.36 -6.27
N VAL A 248 -8.73 -8.23 -6.93
CA VAL A 248 -8.43 -8.24 -8.37
C VAL A 248 -7.17 -9.06 -8.67
N ARG A 249 -6.13 -8.91 -7.85
CA ARG A 249 -4.85 -9.61 -8.04
C ARG A 249 -4.93 -11.10 -7.69
N GLN A 250 -5.69 -11.48 -6.68
CA GLN A 250 -5.97 -12.86 -6.29
C GLN A 250 -6.63 -13.62 -7.46
N THR A 251 -7.61 -13.01 -8.13
CA THR A 251 -8.22 -13.59 -9.33
C THR A 251 -7.17 -13.85 -10.41
N ILE A 252 -6.25 -12.91 -10.64
CA ILE A 252 -5.16 -13.08 -11.61
C ILE A 252 -4.23 -14.24 -11.22
N VAL A 253 -3.94 -14.42 -9.92
CA VAL A 253 -3.15 -15.55 -9.43
C VAL A 253 -3.88 -16.87 -9.71
N LEU A 254 -5.18 -16.95 -9.39
CA LEU A 254 -6.00 -18.14 -9.65
C LEU A 254 -6.11 -18.45 -11.15
N ASP A 255 -6.26 -17.43 -11.99
CA ASP A 255 -6.28 -17.57 -13.45
C ASP A 255 -4.96 -18.19 -13.94
N LYS A 256 -3.83 -17.69 -13.43
CA LYS A 256 -2.49 -18.22 -13.77
C LYS A 256 -2.30 -19.66 -13.30
N MET A 257 -2.79 -20.00 -12.11
CA MET A 257 -2.74 -21.38 -11.61
C MET A 257 -3.58 -22.33 -12.46
N LEU A 258 -4.76 -21.88 -12.92
CA LEU A 258 -5.64 -22.64 -13.80
C LEU A 258 -5.02 -22.82 -15.21
N GLU A 259 -4.50 -21.74 -15.80
CA GLU A 259 -3.81 -21.76 -17.11
C GLU A 259 -2.63 -22.73 -17.15
N GLN A 260 -1.89 -22.83 -16.04
CA GLN A 260 -0.72 -23.69 -15.90
C GLN A 260 -1.08 -25.11 -15.45
N GLY A 261 -2.35 -25.39 -15.17
CA GLY A 261 -2.85 -26.71 -14.77
C GLY A 261 -2.51 -27.11 -13.33
N TYR A 262 -2.20 -26.14 -12.46
CA TYR A 262 -1.99 -26.38 -11.03
C TYR A 262 -3.29 -26.64 -10.28
N ILE A 263 -4.41 -26.11 -10.78
CA ILE A 263 -5.74 -26.29 -10.21
C ILE A 263 -6.75 -26.64 -11.30
N THR A 264 -7.86 -27.26 -10.91
CA THR A 264 -8.98 -27.60 -11.78
C THR A 264 -10.01 -26.45 -11.85
N PRO A 265 -10.88 -26.41 -12.88
CA PRO A 265 -11.96 -25.41 -12.94
C PRO A 265 -12.89 -25.45 -11.71
N SER A 266 -13.11 -26.62 -11.12
CA SER A 266 -13.95 -26.75 -9.91
C SER A 266 -13.30 -26.14 -8.67
N GLU A 267 -11.98 -26.28 -8.52
CA GLU A 267 -11.23 -25.67 -7.41
C GLU A 267 -11.14 -24.16 -7.58
N TYR A 268 -10.95 -23.68 -8.81
CA TYR A 268 -11.01 -22.26 -9.16
C TYR A 268 -12.37 -21.65 -8.75
N ASP A 269 -13.48 -22.27 -9.16
CA ASP A 269 -14.83 -21.77 -8.84
C ASP A 269 -15.12 -21.78 -7.34
N ALA A 270 -14.55 -22.72 -6.60
CA ALA A 270 -14.65 -22.77 -5.14
C ALA A 270 -13.82 -21.66 -4.49
N ALA A 271 -12.58 -21.44 -4.94
CA ALA A 271 -11.69 -20.41 -4.41
C ALA A 271 -12.22 -18.99 -4.64
N ILE A 272 -12.80 -18.71 -5.80
CA ILE A 272 -13.40 -17.40 -6.11
C ILE A 272 -14.64 -17.09 -5.24
N LYS A 273 -15.37 -18.13 -4.81
CA LYS A 273 -16.57 -17.97 -3.96
C LYS A 273 -16.25 -17.86 -2.48
N GLU A 274 -15.04 -18.21 -2.06
CA GLU A 274 -14.64 -18.11 -0.66
C GLU A 274 -14.46 -16.63 -0.29
N ASP A 275 -15.22 -16.14 0.72
CA ASP A 275 -15.06 -14.78 1.21
C ASP A 275 -13.85 -14.67 2.16
N VAL A 276 -12.67 -14.62 1.56
CA VAL A 276 -11.40 -14.50 2.26
C VAL A 276 -11.23 -13.12 2.91
N TYR A 277 -11.73 -12.06 2.28
CA TYR A 277 -11.50 -10.68 2.75
C TYR A 277 -12.34 -10.31 3.96
N GLN A 278 -13.56 -10.83 4.07
CA GLN A 278 -14.32 -10.69 5.30
C GLN A 278 -13.55 -11.28 6.50
N LYS A 279 -13.01 -12.51 6.33
CA LYS A 279 -12.18 -13.17 7.36
C LYS A 279 -10.89 -12.40 7.66
N ILE A 280 -10.24 -11.81 6.66
CA ILE A 280 -9.05 -10.97 6.87
C ILE A 280 -9.41 -9.69 7.62
N GLN A 281 -10.53 -9.03 7.31
CA GLN A 281 -10.96 -7.82 8.02
C GLN A 281 -11.33 -8.13 9.47
N GLU A 282 -11.95 -9.28 9.71
CA GLU A 282 -12.15 -9.85 11.03
C GLU A 282 -10.75 -10.07 11.65
N THR A 283 -9.90 -10.93 11.10
CA THR A 283 -8.55 -11.27 11.60
C THR A 283 -7.63 -10.07 11.86
N SER A 284 -7.72 -9.00 11.07
CA SER A 284 -6.94 -7.78 11.24
C SER A 284 -7.32 -6.94 12.46
N GLN A 285 -8.55 -7.09 12.95
CA GLN A 285 -8.96 -6.55 14.24
C GLN A 285 -8.42 -7.42 15.41
N LEU A 286 -7.79 -8.55 15.08
CA LEU A 286 -7.62 -9.72 15.94
C LEU A 286 -6.17 -10.17 16.07
N PHE A 287 -5.23 -9.62 15.29
CA PHE A 287 -3.83 -9.99 15.34
C PHE A 287 -3.06 -9.10 16.31
N ILE A 288 -2.57 -9.73 17.38
CA ILE A 288 -1.97 -9.11 18.55
C ILE A 288 -0.68 -9.86 18.77
N GLU A 289 0.35 -9.43 18.05
CA GLU A 289 1.72 -9.76 18.42
C GLU A 289 2.12 -8.90 19.62
N ASP A 290 3.11 -9.38 20.37
CA ASP A 290 3.69 -8.82 21.59
C ASP A 290 4.42 -7.46 21.37
N SER A 291 4.15 -6.82 20.23
CA SER A 291 4.73 -5.56 19.85
C SER A 291 3.73 -4.43 20.16
N GLN A 292 4.23 -3.45 20.91
CA GLN A 292 3.43 -2.45 21.63
C GLN A 292 3.36 -1.10 20.90
N HIS A 293 3.48 -1.09 19.56
CA HIS A 293 3.50 0.17 18.82
C HIS A 293 2.20 0.94 19.07
N THR A 294 2.29 2.25 19.25
CA THR A 294 1.09 3.09 19.40
C THR A 294 0.41 3.31 18.05
N TYR A 295 -0.85 3.80 18.05
CA TYR A 295 -1.51 4.23 16.81
C TYR A 295 -0.72 5.29 16.04
N TYR A 296 0.07 6.10 16.74
CA TYR A 296 0.96 7.08 16.15
C TYR A 296 2.09 6.40 15.38
N VAL A 297 2.77 5.44 16.03
CA VAL A 297 3.90 4.70 15.44
C VAL A 297 3.45 3.91 14.21
N ASP A 298 2.31 3.23 14.27
CA ASP A 298 1.73 2.53 13.11
C ASP A 298 1.55 3.46 11.90
N GLN A 299 1.09 4.69 12.16
CA GLN A 299 0.88 5.69 11.12
C GLN A 299 2.22 6.22 10.59
N VAL A 300 3.22 6.44 11.45
CA VAL A 300 4.60 6.80 11.03
C VAL A 300 5.15 5.73 10.08
N ILE A 301 5.10 4.44 10.46
CA ILE A 301 5.58 3.32 9.65
C ILE A 301 4.92 3.35 8.27
N SER A 302 3.59 3.47 8.23
CA SER A 302 2.79 3.53 7.02
C SER A 302 3.20 4.68 6.10
N ASP A 303 3.39 5.88 6.65
CA ASP A 303 3.76 7.06 5.86
C ASP A 303 5.22 7.01 5.38
N VAL A 304 6.14 6.47 6.19
CA VAL A 304 7.54 6.26 5.79
C VAL A 304 7.62 5.25 4.63
N ILE A 305 6.94 4.11 4.73
CA ILE A 305 6.93 3.09 3.67
C ILE A 305 6.36 3.67 2.37
N ARG A 306 5.25 4.40 2.45
CA ARG A 306 4.63 5.08 1.30
C ARG A 306 5.57 6.09 0.67
N ASP A 307 6.20 6.94 1.48
CA ASP A 307 7.04 8.02 0.97
C ASP A 307 8.38 7.50 0.42
N LEU A 308 8.94 6.41 0.97
CA LEU A 308 10.09 5.72 0.36
C LEU A 308 9.74 5.19 -1.04
N GLN A 309 8.53 4.67 -1.23
CA GLN A 309 8.09 4.22 -2.56
C GLN A 309 7.89 5.40 -3.51
N VAL A 310 7.08 6.39 -3.11
CA VAL A 310 6.67 7.49 -3.98
C VAL A 310 7.81 8.48 -4.25
N LYS A 311 8.56 8.87 -3.22
CA LYS A 311 9.60 9.92 -3.32
C LYS A 311 10.98 9.36 -3.68
N LYS A 312 11.27 8.08 -3.42
CA LYS A 312 12.57 7.46 -3.73
C LYS A 312 12.52 6.31 -4.75
N GLY A 313 11.33 5.85 -5.13
CA GLY A 313 11.17 4.79 -6.12
C GLY A 313 11.61 3.41 -5.63
N PHE A 314 11.66 3.21 -4.31
CA PHE A 314 11.85 1.87 -3.73
C PHE A 314 10.63 1.01 -4.02
N THR A 315 10.82 -0.31 -4.14
CA THR A 315 9.68 -1.23 -4.08
C THR A 315 9.13 -1.28 -2.65
N ALA A 316 7.88 -1.72 -2.46
CA ALA A 316 7.33 -1.92 -1.12
C ALA A 316 8.21 -2.83 -0.25
N ALA A 317 8.73 -3.94 -0.81
CA ALA A 317 9.66 -4.82 -0.09
C ALA A 317 11.00 -4.13 0.28
N GLU A 318 11.56 -3.29 -0.61
CA GLU A 318 12.77 -2.51 -0.31
C GLU A 318 12.50 -1.47 0.79
N ALA A 319 11.34 -0.82 0.76
CA ALA A 319 10.92 0.16 1.76
C ALA A 319 10.68 -0.48 3.14
N GLU A 320 9.96 -1.61 3.20
CA GLU A 320 9.75 -2.38 4.44
C GLU A 320 11.07 -2.88 5.01
N TYR A 321 11.96 -3.41 4.17
CA TYR A 321 13.29 -3.81 4.60
C TYR A 321 14.06 -2.65 5.23
N LEU A 322 14.04 -1.46 4.62
CA LEU A 322 14.70 -0.29 5.19
C LEU A 322 14.10 0.09 6.55
N VAL A 323 12.77 0.07 6.68
CA VAL A 323 12.07 0.42 7.92
C VAL A 323 12.39 -0.56 9.05
N TYR A 324 12.38 -1.86 8.81
CA TYR A 324 12.56 -2.86 9.87
C TYR A 324 14.00 -3.38 10.03
N SER A 325 14.90 -3.12 9.08
CA SER A 325 16.24 -3.70 9.06
C SER A 325 17.32 -2.77 8.51
N GLY A 326 16.96 -1.57 8.05
CA GLY A 326 17.88 -0.61 7.43
C GLY A 326 18.56 0.36 8.40
N GLY A 327 18.22 0.34 9.69
CA GLY A 327 18.83 1.21 10.69
C GLY A 327 18.45 2.68 10.57
N LEU A 328 17.22 2.97 10.17
CA LEU A 328 16.75 4.34 9.98
C LEU A 328 16.63 5.07 11.32
N SER A 329 16.96 6.36 11.34
CA SER A 329 16.51 7.27 12.41
C SER A 329 15.34 8.10 11.88
N ILE A 330 14.15 7.88 12.42
CA ILE A 330 12.91 8.53 11.99
C ILE A 330 12.54 9.59 13.03
N ILE A 331 12.59 10.87 12.66
CA ILE A 331 12.31 12.00 13.55
C ILE A 331 10.86 12.44 13.34
N THR A 332 10.09 12.51 14.43
CA THR A 332 8.65 12.79 14.44
C THR A 332 8.32 14.04 15.24
N PRO A 333 7.22 14.76 14.91
CA PRO A 333 6.74 15.88 15.70
C PRO A 333 5.89 15.45 16.92
N PHE A 334 5.87 14.17 17.26
CA PHE A 334 5.15 13.61 18.40
C PHE A 334 5.44 14.38 19.70
N ASP A 335 4.40 14.71 20.47
CA ASP A 335 4.53 15.28 21.82
C ASP A 335 3.95 14.31 22.84
N GLN A 336 4.84 13.62 23.57
CA GLN A 336 4.47 12.64 24.60
C GLN A 336 3.52 13.22 25.64
N ARG A 337 3.69 14.49 26.04
CA ARG A 337 2.84 15.09 27.08
C ARG A 337 1.41 15.28 26.60
N ILE A 338 1.22 15.61 25.32
CA ILE A 338 -0.11 15.72 24.72
C ILE A 338 -0.71 14.31 24.56
N GLN A 339 0.08 13.34 24.10
CA GLN A 339 -0.37 11.95 23.97
C GLN A 339 -0.81 11.36 25.32
N ASP A 340 -0.05 11.58 26.39
CA ASP A 340 -0.40 11.14 27.75
C ASP A 340 -1.76 11.69 28.20
N ILE A 341 -2.07 12.94 27.85
CA ILE A 341 -3.37 13.57 28.15
C ILE A 341 -4.48 12.90 27.33
N VAL A 342 -4.25 12.67 26.04
CA VAL A 342 -5.19 11.98 25.16
C VAL A 342 -5.50 10.59 25.70
N ASP A 343 -4.47 9.79 25.98
CA ASP A 343 -4.61 8.41 26.46
C ASP A 343 -5.28 8.35 27.83
N LYS A 344 -4.90 9.24 28.75
CA LYS A 344 -5.55 9.35 30.07
C LYS A 344 -7.05 9.55 29.95
N HIS A 345 -7.51 10.40 29.04
CA HIS A 345 -8.94 10.68 28.88
C HIS A 345 -9.65 9.61 28.04
N TYR A 346 -8.99 9.03 27.04
CA TYR A 346 -9.55 7.94 26.24
C TYR A 346 -9.74 6.64 27.03
N ASN A 347 -8.90 6.41 28.04
CA ASN A 347 -8.99 5.27 28.95
C ASN A 347 -9.89 5.55 30.17
N ASN A 348 -10.50 6.73 30.27
CA ASN A 348 -11.47 7.03 31.32
C ASN A 348 -12.91 6.80 30.82
N ASP A 349 -13.46 5.64 31.17
CA ASP A 349 -14.81 5.23 30.75
C ASP A 349 -15.94 6.15 31.25
N GLU A 350 -15.73 6.90 32.34
CA GLU A 350 -16.73 7.86 32.86
C GLU A 350 -17.00 9.03 31.90
N LEU A 351 -16.08 9.27 30.95
CA LEU A 351 -16.21 10.33 29.93
C LEU A 351 -17.06 9.90 28.74
N PHE A 352 -17.58 8.66 28.73
CA PHE A 352 -18.37 8.10 27.65
C PHE A 352 -19.81 7.78 28.08
N PRO A 353 -20.78 7.77 27.14
CA PRO A 353 -22.19 7.56 27.49
C PRO A 353 -22.46 6.20 28.17
N PRO A 354 -23.10 6.17 29.37
CA PRO A 354 -23.22 4.95 30.18
C PRO A 354 -24.18 3.89 29.60
N ARG A 355 -25.14 4.29 28.76
CA ARG A 355 -26.12 3.36 28.15
C ARG A 355 -25.55 2.50 27.03
N ALA A 356 -24.30 2.74 26.63
CA ALA A 356 -23.64 2.05 25.53
C ALA A 356 -22.38 1.31 26.02
N TYR A 357 -22.28 1.02 27.33
CA TYR A 357 -21.21 0.19 27.89
C TYR A 357 -21.43 -1.27 27.48
N GLU A 358 -21.37 -1.52 26.19
CA GLU A 358 -21.28 -2.86 25.64
C GLU A 358 -19.80 -3.17 25.43
N LEU A 359 -19.40 -4.39 25.73
CA LEU A 359 -18.07 -4.89 25.43
C LEU A 359 -18.17 -5.69 24.14
N LYS A 360 -17.42 -5.28 23.11
CA LYS A 360 -17.14 -6.20 22.01
C LYS A 360 -16.08 -7.16 22.53
N LEU A 361 -16.49 -8.39 22.77
CA LEU A 361 -15.58 -9.48 23.04
C LEU A 361 -15.10 -10.07 21.73
N ILE A 362 -13.84 -10.44 21.72
CA ILE A 362 -13.29 -11.38 20.77
C ILE A 362 -12.68 -12.50 21.60
N TYR A 363 -13.16 -13.71 21.36
CA TYR A 363 -12.64 -14.91 21.98
C TYR A 363 -11.94 -15.79 20.95
N LYS A 364 -10.66 -16.08 21.20
CA LYS A 364 -9.82 -16.96 20.40
C LYS A 364 -9.44 -18.19 21.21
N LEU A 365 -9.58 -19.36 20.61
CA LEU A 365 -9.23 -20.63 21.24
C LEU A 365 -8.51 -21.53 20.25
N SER A 366 -7.34 -22.03 20.65
CA SER A 366 -6.57 -23.05 19.95
C SER A 366 -6.60 -24.33 20.78
N ILE A 367 -7.02 -25.43 20.17
CA ILE A 367 -7.06 -26.75 20.81
C ILE A 367 -6.29 -27.78 20.00
N GLU A 368 -5.81 -28.82 20.67
CA GLU A 368 -5.27 -30.05 20.10
C GLU A 368 -6.26 -31.18 20.40
N LYS A 369 -6.83 -31.79 19.36
CA LYS A 369 -7.73 -32.94 19.45
C LYS A 369 -6.95 -34.21 19.84
N PRO A 370 -7.60 -35.26 20.38
CA PRO A 370 -6.92 -36.51 20.77
C PRO A 370 -6.15 -37.23 19.65
N ASN A 371 -6.51 -36.97 18.38
CA ASN A 371 -5.82 -37.50 17.20
C ASN A 371 -4.56 -36.69 16.81
N GLY A 372 -4.20 -35.64 17.57
CA GLY A 372 -3.10 -34.73 17.28
C GLY A 372 -3.45 -33.58 16.33
N GLU A 373 -4.70 -33.49 15.87
CA GLU A 373 -5.17 -32.41 15.00
C GLU A 373 -5.32 -31.11 15.79
N VAL A 374 -4.70 -30.02 15.33
CA VAL A 374 -4.85 -28.70 15.93
C VAL A 374 -6.00 -27.96 15.26
N LYS A 375 -6.87 -27.33 16.05
CA LYS A 375 -7.96 -26.47 15.56
C LYS A 375 -7.90 -25.11 16.21
N HIS A 376 -8.16 -24.09 15.40
CA HIS A 376 -8.20 -22.69 15.81
C HIS A 376 -9.62 -22.16 15.62
N PHE A 377 -10.10 -21.46 16.64
CA PHE A 377 -11.46 -20.95 16.71
C PHE A 377 -11.46 -19.49 17.11
N GLU A 378 -12.44 -18.76 16.60
CA GLU A 378 -12.61 -17.34 16.88
C GLU A 378 -14.08 -16.93 16.80
N LYS A 379 -14.55 -16.18 17.79
CA LYS A 379 -15.90 -15.62 17.82
C LYS A 379 -15.85 -14.21 18.37
N GLU A 380 -16.61 -13.31 17.76
CA GLU A 380 -16.90 -12.01 18.34
C GLU A 380 -18.37 -11.89 18.77
N LYS A 381 -18.60 -11.17 19.88
CA LYS A 381 -19.94 -10.85 20.36
C LYS A 381 -19.93 -9.56 21.15
N ILE A 382 -20.93 -8.73 20.93
CA ILE A 382 -21.19 -7.57 21.79
C ILE A 382 -22.01 -8.05 22.99
N ILE A 383 -21.51 -7.80 24.20
CA ILE A 383 -22.18 -8.16 25.45
C ILE A 383 -22.42 -6.94 26.34
N PRO A 384 -23.43 -6.97 27.24
CA PRO A 384 -23.78 -5.79 28.03
C PRO A 384 -22.77 -5.40 29.12
N ASN A 385 -21.96 -6.34 29.63
CA ASN A 385 -20.95 -6.11 30.67
C ASN A 385 -20.12 -7.38 30.88
N GLU A 386 -19.08 -7.31 31.72
CA GLU A 386 -18.17 -8.42 31.98
C GLU A 386 -18.83 -9.67 32.59
N ASP A 387 -19.95 -9.54 33.31
CA ASP A 387 -20.63 -10.68 33.93
C ASP A 387 -21.14 -11.72 32.91
N HIS A 388 -21.24 -11.31 31.64
CA HIS A 388 -21.68 -12.18 30.54
C HIS A 388 -20.52 -12.90 29.82
N ILE A 389 -19.25 -12.63 30.19
CA ILE A 389 -18.07 -13.24 29.56
C ILE A 389 -18.12 -14.77 29.65
N GLU A 390 -18.36 -15.31 30.86
CA GLU A 390 -18.33 -16.77 31.06
C GLU A 390 -19.49 -17.46 30.34
N ALA A 391 -20.67 -16.86 30.35
CA ALA A 391 -21.81 -17.36 29.59
C ALA A 391 -21.52 -17.39 28.08
N PHE A 392 -20.87 -16.34 27.55
CA PHE A 392 -20.43 -16.29 26.15
C PHE A 392 -19.38 -17.36 25.84
N LYS A 393 -18.36 -17.54 26.69
CA LYS A 393 -17.34 -18.59 26.48
C LYS A 393 -17.97 -19.97 26.42
N LEU A 394 -18.90 -20.28 27.33
CA LEU A 394 -19.60 -21.57 27.36
C LEU A 394 -20.47 -21.79 26.11
N GLU A 395 -21.23 -20.77 25.70
CA GLU A 395 -22.04 -20.78 24.47
C GLU A 395 -21.16 -21.10 23.25
N VAL A 396 -20.01 -20.44 23.15
CA VAL A 396 -19.08 -20.59 22.03
C VAL A 396 -18.33 -21.92 22.07
N MET A 397 -17.89 -22.39 23.24
CA MET A 397 -17.27 -23.72 23.38
C MET A 397 -18.24 -24.84 22.99
N GLN A 398 -19.52 -24.68 23.31
CA GLN A 398 -20.56 -25.63 22.91
C GLN A 398 -20.80 -25.58 21.39
N GLU A 399 -20.85 -24.40 20.79
CA GLU A 399 -20.96 -24.21 19.33
C GLU A 399 -19.81 -24.86 18.57
N TRP A 400 -18.59 -24.78 19.10
CA TRP A 400 -17.39 -25.36 18.52
C TRP A 400 -17.17 -26.84 18.84
N GLU A 401 -18.13 -27.47 19.53
CA GLU A 401 -18.07 -28.88 19.92
C GLU A 401 -16.77 -29.23 20.67
N ILE A 402 -16.32 -28.31 21.54
CA ILE A 402 -15.15 -28.52 22.39
C ILE A 402 -15.53 -29.44 23.54
N THR A 403 -14.74 -30.49 23.74
CA THR A 403 -14.97 -31.51 24.77
C THR A 403 -13.81 -31.53 25.77
N GLU A 404 -14.01 -32.15 26.93
CA GLU A 404 -12.94 -32.33 27.94
C GLU A 404 -11.75 -33.15 27.42
N ALA A 405 -11.92 -33.89 26.32
CA ALA A 405 -10.83 -34.63 25.69
C ALA A 405 -9.90 -33.73 24.85
N ASP A 406 -10.33 -32.51 24.53
CA ASP A 406 -9.56 -31.56 23.74
C ASP A 406 -8.60 -30.78 24.64
N LYS A 407 -7.33 -30.68 24.24
CA LYS A 407 -6.33 -29.96 25.00
C LYS A 407 -6.27 -28.51 24.52
N ILE A 408 -6.61 -27.56 25.38
CA ILE A 408 -6.42 -26.13 25.09
C ILE A 408 -4.91 -25.84 25.05
N ILE A 409 -4.42 -25.35 23.91
CA ILE A 409 -3.02 -24.97 23.70
C ILE A 409 -2.84 -23.46 23.59
N GLY A 410 -3.93 -22.69 23.44
CA GLY A 410 -3.92 -21.23 23.53
C GLY A 410 -5.34 -20.70 23.72
N GLU A 411 -5.51 -19.72 24.61
CA GLU A 411 -6.79 -19.05 24.86
C GLU A 411 -6.53 -17.56 25.04
N VAL A 412 -7.25 -16.73 24.28
CA VAL A 412 -7.14 -15.28 24.38
C VAL A 412 -8.54 -14.65 24.32
N LEU A 413 -8.79 -13.68 25.20
CA LEU A 413 -10.02 -12.91 25.22
C LEU A 413 -9.69 -11.41 25.17
N TYR A 414 -10.09 -10.75 24.09
CA TYR A 414 -9.99 -9.30 23.97
C TYR A 414 -11.29 -8.63 24.37
N LYS A 415 -11.16 -7.52 25.10
CA LYS A 415 -12.27 -6.72 25.61
C LYS A 415 -12.17 -5.33 25.01
N ILE A 416 -13.04 -5.01 24.05
CA ILE A 416 -13.01 -3.73 23.36
C ILE A 416 -14.20 -2.89 23.82
N PRO A 417 -13.98 -1.78 24.55
CA PRO A 417 -15.06 -0.95 25.08
C PRO A 417 -15.83 -0.24 23.94
N GLN A 418 -17.15 -0.23 24.04
CA GLN A 418 -18.03 0.57 23.20
C GLN A 418 -18.62 1.77 23.98
N PRO A 419 -19.07 2.82 23.27
CA PRO A 419 -18.84 3.10 21.85
C PRO A 419 -17.38 3.50 21.60
N GLN A 420 -16.83 3.13 20.44
CA GLN A 420 -15.49 3.58 20.03
C GLN A 420 -15.42 5.08 19.69
N SER A 421 -14.23 5.67 19.81
CA SER A 421 -13.95 7.08 19.51
C SER A 421 -12.58 7.23 18.87
N ALA A 422 -12.31 8.38 18.24
CA ALA A 422 -11.01 8.72 17.66
C ALA A 422 -10.68 10.21 17.82
N MET A 423 -9.41 10.54 17.95
CA MET A 423 -8.94 11.91 18.12
C MET A 423 -7.64 12.15 17.35
N VAL A 424 -7.50 13.36 16.80
CA VAL A 424 -6.27 13.85 16.17
C VAL A 424 -5.98 15.22 16.79
N ILE A 425 -4.75 15.42 17.26
CA ILE A 425 -4.24 16.73 17.68
C ILE A 425 -3.12 17.12 16.73
N MET A 426 -3.31 18.25 16.04
CA MET A 426 -2.39 18.74 15.03
C MET A 426 -2.06 20.22 15.27
N ASP A 427 -0.80 20.60 15.11
CA ASP A 427 -0.41 22.00 14.98
C ASP A 427 -0.73 22.48 13.56
N TYR A 428 -1.75 23.31 13.44
CA TYR A 428 -2.23 23.79 12.15
C TYR A 428 -1.28 24.76 11.46
N HIS A 429 -0.29 25.33 12.14
CA HIS A 429 0.68 26.24 11.51
C HIS A 429 1.65 25.51 10.59
N ASN A 430 1.91 24.24 10.88
CA ASN A 430 2.98 23.47 10.24
C ASN A 430 2.57 22.04 9.87
N GLY A 431 1.30 21.64 10.06
CA GLY A 431 0.80 20.30 9.70
C GLY A 431 1.27 19.18 10.62
N HIS A 432 2.01 19.47 11.68
CA HIS A 432 2.54 18.45 12.58
C HIS A 432 1.42 17.77 13.37
N VAL A 433 1.25 16.46 13.21
CA VAL A 433 0.38 15.68 14.08
C VAL A 433 1.14 15.37 15.37
N LEU A 434 0.66 15.89 16.50
CA LEU A 434 1.33 15.84 17.79
C LEU A 434 0.89 14.63 18.63
N ALA A 435 -0.38 14.24 18.50
CA ALA A 435 -0.96 13.10 19.22
C ALA A 435 -2.17 12.54 18.47
N ILE A 436 -2.46 11.26 18.68
CA ILE A 436 -3.58 10.56 18.03
C ILE A 436 -4.15 9.46 18.91
N ALA A 437 -5.46 9.25 18.83
CA ALA A 437 -6.14 8.07 19.36
C ALA A 437 -6.97 7.41 18.25
N GLY A 438 -6.64 6.16 17.91
CA GLY A 438 -7.32 5.37 16.88
C GLY A 438 -8.51 4.53 17.39
N GLY A 439 -8.71 4.49 18.70
CA GLY A 439 -9.75 3.69 19.36
C GLY A 439 -9.75 3.91 20.87
N ARG A 440 -10.80 3.43 21.53
CA ARG A 440 -10.84 3.31 23.00
C ARG A 440 -10.42 1.92 23.44
N GLY A 441 -9.93 1.84 24.67
CA GLY A 441 -9.40 0.63 25.25
C GLY A 441 -7.93 0.45 24.91
N GLU A 442 -7.33 -0.56 25.54
CA GLU A 442 -5.94 -0.90 25.29
C GLU A 442 -5.73 -1.26 23.81
N LYS A 443 -4.70 -0.68 23.19
CA LYS A 443 -4.27 -1.09 21.86
C LYS A 443 -3.50 -2.38 22.00
N ILE A 444 -4.06 -3.43 21.47
CA ILE A 444 -3.57 -4.78 21.58
C ILE A 444 -3.13 -5.20 20.17
N GLY A 445 -1.86 -5.06 19.85
CA GLY A 445 -1.26 -5.46 18.57
C GLY A 445 -0.87 -4.29 17.66
N ASN A 446 -0.09 -4.60 16.62
CA ASN A 446 0.45 -3.64 15.67
C ASN A 446 -0.43 -3.45 14.44
N LEU A 447 -0.33 -2.26 13.83
CA LEU A 447 -1.01 -1.89 12.60
C LEU A 447 -2.52 -2.16 12.65
N LEU A 448 -3.14 -2.03 13.82
CA LEU A 448 -4.58 -2.20 13.98
C LEU A 448 -5.33 -1.09 13.23
N PHE A 449 -6.63 -1.33 12.99
CA PHE A 449 -7.49 -0.32 12.38
C PHE A 449 -7.51 0.99 13.19
N ASN A 450 -6.93 2.04 12.63
CA ASN A 450 -6.81 3.36 13.24
C ASN A 450 -7.98 4.24 12.79
N ARG A 451 -8.99 4.43 13.64
CA ARG A 451 -10.17 5.22 13.29
C ARG A 451 -9.86 6.69 13.01
N ALA A 452 -8.76 7.22 13.55
CA ALA A 452 -8.38 8.62 13.32
C ALA A 452 -7.88 8.87 11.89
N THR A 453 -7.26 7.88 11.25
CA THR A 453 -6.69 8.02 9.90
C THR A 453 -7.35 7.14 8.83
N GLN A 454 -8.13 6.13 9.22
CA GLN A 454 -8.68 5.13 8.28
C GLN A 454 -10.21 5.06 8.31
N SER A 455 -10.87 5.43 9.41
CA SER A 455 -12.33 5.36 9.50
C SER A 455 -12.98 6.51 8.76
N LYS A 456 -13.33 6.28 7.50
CA LYS A 456 -14.15 7.21 6.70
C LYS A 456 -15.59 7.16 7.19
N ARG A 457 -16.12 8.31 7.61
CA ARG A 457 -17.49 8.45 8.12
C ARG A 457 -18.14 9.69 7.54
N GLN A 458 -19.47 9.69 7.51
CA GLN A 458 -20.23 10.87 7.14
C GLN A 458 -19.92 12.00 8.14
N PRO A 459 -19.39 13.16 7.71
CA PRO A 459 -18.97 14.25 8.61
C PRO A 459 -20.16 15.01 9.23
N GLY A 460 -21.36 14.83 8.68
CA GLY A 460 -22.56 15.52 9.10
C GLY A 460 -22.39 17.04 9.08
N SER A 461 -22.89 17.72 10.13
CA SER A 461 -22.89 19.18 10.19
C SER A 461 -21.51 19.82 10.30
N ALA A 462 -20.47 19.07 10.68
CA ALA A 462 -19.10 19.56 10.68
C ALA A 462 -18.65 19.97 9.26
N PHE A 463 -19.32 19.47 8.22
CA PHE A 463 -18.99 19.79 6.84
C PHE A 463 -19.56 21.13 6.36
N LYS A 464 -20.60 21.68 7.02
CA LYS A 464 -21.29 22.92 6.56
C LYS A 464 -20.33 24.10 6.45
N VAL A 465 -19.42 24.24 7.42
CA VAL A 465 -18.44 25.32 7.43
C VAL A 465 -17.53 25.22 6.22
N LEU A 466 -17.01 24.02 5.94
CA LEU A 466 -16.06 23.77 4.87
C LEU A 466 -16.70 23.77 3.48
N ALA A 467 -17.88 23.16 3.34
CA ALA A 467 -18.55 22.96 2.06
C ALA A 467 -19.43 24.15 1.65
N ALA A 468 -20.01 24.90 2.59
CA ALA A 468 -20.96 25.97 2.25
C ALA A 468 -20.43 27.35 2.64
N TYR A 469 -20.12 27.55 3.92
CA TYR A 469 -19.89 28.89 4.44
C TYR A 469 -18.51 29.46 4.09
N ALA A 470 -17.42 28.68 4.21
CA ALA A 470 -16.08 29.14 3.88
C ALA A 470 -15.95 29.54 2.39
N PRO A 471 -16.40 28.72 1.41
CA PRO A 471 -16.38 29.10 0.01
C PRO A 471 -17.22 30.35 -0.28
N ALA A 472 -18.39 30.48 0.36
CA ALA A 472 -19.27 31.62 0.18
C ALA A 472 -18.69 32.93 0.74
N LEU A 473 -17.98 32.86 1.87
CA LEU A 473 -17.31 33.99 2.49
C LEU A 473 -16.11 34.43 1.64
N ASP A 474 -15.27 33.47 1.23
CA ASP A 474 -14.05 33.76 0.46
C ASP A 474 -14.36 34.34 -0.93
N THR A 475 -15.40 33.83 -1.59
CA THR A 475 -15.90 34.37 -2.87
C THR A 475 -16.74 35.65 -2.73
N GLY A 476 -16.89 36.19 -1.52
CA GLY A 476 -17.61 37.43 -1.24
C GLY A 476 -19.12 37.38 -1.48
N LYS A 477 -19.72 36.18 -1.55
CA LYS A 477 -21.17 35.98 -1.77
C LYS A 477 -21.98 36.27 -0.52
N ILE A 478 -21.40 36.06 0.65
CA ILE A 478 -22.04 36.31 1.93
C ILE A 478 -21.10 37.04 2.89
N SER A 479 -21.68 37.60 3.94
CA SER A 479 -20.99 38.04 5.15
C SER A 479 -21.68 37.40 6.36
N PRO A 480 -21.10 37.44 7.57
CA PRO A 480 -21.78 36.96 8.77
C PRO A 480 -23.14 37.62 9.03
N GLY A 481 -23.36 38.84 8.52
CA GLY A 481 -24.62 39.58 8.64
C GLY A 481 -25.61 39.36 7.49
N THR A 482 -25.24 38.62 6.45
CA THR A 482 -26.14 38.29 5.34
C THR A 482 -27.34 37.52 5.88
N VAL A 483 -28.55 37.94 5.50
CA VAL A 483 -29.80 37.30 5.92
C VAL A 483 -30.24 36.32 4.85
N ILE A 484 -30.55 35.09 5.26
CA ILE A 484 -31.08 34.02 4.44
C ILE A 484 -32.39 33.54 5.07
N ASP A 485 -33.42 33.36 4.25
CA ASP A 485 -34.72 32.88 4.70
C ASP A 485 -34.67 31.38 5.04
N ASP A 486 -34.92 31.00 6.29
CA ASP A 486 -35.13 29.62 6.71
C ASP A 486 -36.58 29.22 6.46
N ALA A 487 -36.85 28.66 5.28
CA ALA A 487 -38.18 28.30 4.80
C ALA A 487 -38.12 26.98 3.99
N PRO A 488 -39.25 26.28 3.77
CA PRO A 488 -39.26 25.01 3.06
C PRO A 488 -38.43 25.03 1.77
N LEU A 489 -37.45 24.12 1.68
CA LEU A 489 -36.52 24.03 0.57
C LEU A 489 -36.60 22.64 -0.06
N LYS A 490 -36.92 22.59 -1.34
CA LYS A 490 -36.91 21.36 -2.15
C LYS A 490 -35.71 21.40 -3.08
N VAL A 491 -34.87 20.38 -3.03
CA VAL A 491 -33.67 20.24 -3.89
C VAL A 491 -33.68 18.93 -4.65
N LYS A 492 -32.96 18.89 -5.77
CA LYS A 492 -32.69 17.64 -6.50
C LYS A 492 -31.32 17.12 -6.07
N ASP A 493 -31.27 15.91 -5.54
CA ASP A 493 -30.04 15.14 -5.34
C ASP A 493 -29.94 14.01 -6.38
N GLY A 494 -28.85 13.24 -6.36
CA GLY A 494 -28.63 12.11 -7.29
C GLY A 494 -29.72 11.03 -7.26
N SER A 495 -30.57 10.99 -6.23
CA SER A 495 -31.67 10.04 -6.07
C SER A 495 -33.07 10.61 -6.38
N GLY A 496 -33.19 11.92 -6.59
CA GLY A 496 -34.46 12.58 -6.92
C GLY A 496 -34.69 13.89 -6.15
N TYR A 497 -35.94 14.32 -6.03
CA TYR A 497 -36.28 15.53 -5.28
C TYR A 497 -36.56 15.24 -3.82
N LYS A 498 -35.95 16.00 -2.90
CA LYS A 498 -36.17 15.89 -1.45
C LYS A 498 -36.36 17.27 -0.80
N TYR A 499 -37.13 17.28 0.28
CA TYR A 499 -37.23 18.44 1.16
C TYR A 499 -36.13 18.42 2.21
N ILE A 500 -35.38 19.51 2.30
CA ILE A 500 -34.41 19.72 3.37
C ILE A 500 -35.17 20.11 4.64
N LYS A 501 -34.84 19.46 5.76
CA LYS A 501 -35.43 19.72 7.07
C LYS A 501 -34.34 20.11 8.05
N ASN A 502 -34.61 21.09 8.91
CA ASN A 502 -33.79 21.36 10.08
C ASN A 502 -34.01 20.25 11.13
N TRP A 503 -33.02 20.06 12.00
CA TRP A 503 -33.12 19.10 13.11
C TRP A 503 -34.32 19.37 14.03
N THR A 504 -34.70 20.63 14.20
CA THR A 504 -35.87 21.04 14.99
C THR A 504 -37.21 20.65 14.38
N GLY A 505 -37.25 20.30 13.08
CA GLY A 505 -38.47 20.10 12.33
C GLY A 505 -39.27 21.38 12.03
N SER A 506 -38.78 22.55 12.45
CA SER A 506 -39.42 23.85 12.29
C SER A 506 -38.55 24.83 11.49
N TYR A 507 -39.19 25.92 11.04
CA TYR A 507 -38.57 27.00 10.28
C TYR A 507 -38.50 28.26 11.15
N LYS A 508 -37.32 28.88 11.21
CA LYS A 508 -37.09 30.13 11.96
C LYS A 508 -37.46 31.38 11.14
N GLY A 509 -37.53 31.28 9.81
CA GLY A 509 -37.65 32.43 8.91
C GLY A 509 -36.33 33.15 8.71
N LEU A 510 -36.38 34.46 8.47
CA LEU A 510 -35.19 35.29 8.22
C LEU A 510 -34.15 35.13 9.32
N SER A 511 -32.99 34.58 8.97
CA SER A 511 -31.89 34.30 9.89
C SER A 511 -30.57 34.74 9.27
N THR A 512 -29.67 35.26 10.09
CA THR A 512 -28.32 35.63 9.62
C THR A 512 -27.46 34.41 9.36
N VAL A 513 -26.45 34.53 8.48
CA VAL A 513 -25.43 33.50 8.27
C VAL A 513 -24.75 33.12 9.59
N ARG A 514 -24.46 34.10 10.46
CA ARG A 514 -23.91 33.87 11.79
C ARG A 514 -24.82 32.95 12.64
N GLU A 515 -26.12 33.19 12.64
CA GLU A 515 -27.09 32.32 13.32
C GLU A 515 -27.20 30.95 12.66
N GLY A 516 -27.08 30.88 11.32
CA GLY A 516 -27.08 29.64 10.56
C GLY A 516 -25.92 28.72 10.92
N ILE A 517 -24.72 29.29 11.10
CA ILE A 517 -23.54 28.58 11.60
C ILE A 517 -23.75 28.18 13.06
N TYR A 518 -24.10 29.13 13.93
CA TYR A 518 -24.25 28.90 15.38
C TYR A 518 -25.29 27.82 15.72
N ASN A 519 -26.45 27.84 15.06
CA ASN A 519 -27.52 26.87 15.28
C ASN A 519 -27.45 25.67 14.33
N SER A 520 -26.40 25.57 13.49
CA SER A 520 -26.23 24.50 12.51
C SER A 520 -27.46 24.28 11.62
N MET A 521 -28.02 25.35 11.06
CA MET A 521 -29.27 25.29 10.28
C MET A 521 -29.03 24.62 8.92
N ASN A 522 -29.74 23.53 8.63
CA ASN A 522 -29.55 22.73 7.41
C ASN A 522 -29.94 23.53 6.16
N ILE A 523 -31.07 24.23 6.22
CA ILE A 523 -31.61 24.95 5.06
C ILE A 523 -30.70 26.12 4.68
N LEU A 524 -30.18 26.87 5.67
CA LEU A 524 -29.23 27.95 5.42
C LEU A 524 -27.95 27.44 4.79
N ALA A 525 -27.41 26.30 5.26
CA ALA A 525 -26.21 25.70 4.67
C ALA A 525 -26.43 25.30 3.21
N VAL A 526 -27.55 24.64 2.90
CA VAL A 526 -27.85 24.24 1.51
C VAL A 526 -28.10 25.47 0.62
N LYS A 527 -28.86 26.47 1.10
CA LYS A 527 -29.05 27.72 0.34
C LYS A 527 -27.74 28.44 0.08
N THR A 528 -26.84 28.47 1.08
CA THR A 528 -25.51 29.07 0.95
C THR A 528 -24.68 28.36 -0.11
N LEU A 529 -24.63 27.02 -0.07
CA LEU A 529 -23.91 26.23 -1.09
C LEU A 529 -24.48 26.47 -2.49
N LEU A 530 -25.81 26.54 -2.63
CA LEU A 530 -26.45 26.85 -3.92
C LEU A 530 -26.14 28.27 -4.42
N MET A 531 -26.03 29.25 -3.52
CA MET A 531 -25.63 30.63 -3.86
C MET A 531 -24.17 30.71 -4.32
N THR A 532 -23.28 29.92 -3.70
CA THR A 532 -21.86 29.87 -4.08
C THR A 532 -21.64 29.12 -5.38
N GLY A 533 -22.38 28.04 -5.60
CA GLY A 533 -22.17 27.08 -6.68
C GLY A 533 -21.63 25.76 -6.12
N ILE A 534 -22.20 24.65 -6.60
CA ILE A 534 -21.87 23.30 -6.12
C ILE A 534 -20.44 22.92 -6.53
N ASP A 535 -20.05 23.17 -7.78
CA ASP A 535 -18.70 22.90 -8.27
C ASP A 535 -17.65 23.70 -7.49
N THR A 536 -17.86 25.01 -7.31
CA THR A 536 -16.96 25.84 -6.51
C THR A 536 -16.83 25.32 -5.08
N SER A 537 -17.96 24.91 -4.47
CA SER A 537 -17.94 24.34 -3.12
C SER A 537 -17.17 23.02 -3.06
N PHE A 538 -17.31 22.17 -4.07
CA PHE A 538 -16.59 20.91 -4.20
C PHE A 538 -15.09 21.14 -4.39
N ASP A 539 -14.68 22.08 -5.24
CA ASP A 539 -13.28 22.41 -5.49
C ASP A 539 -12.58 22.90 -4.21
N TYR A 540 -13.26 23.72 -3.40
CA TYR A 540 -12.72 24.15 -2.10
C TYR A 540 -12.47 22.97 -1.17
N LEU A 541 -13.36 21.97 -1.16
CA LEU A 541 -13.14 20.77 -0.34
C LEU A 541 -11.91 19.97 -0.82
N GLN A 542 -11.65 19.92 -2.13
CA GLN A 542 -10.40 19.33 -2.62
C GLN A 542 -9.18 20.14 -2.15
N HIS A 543 -9.25 21.47 -2.16
CA HIS A 543 -8.18 22.33 -1.63
C HIS A 543 -8.01 22.26 -0.10
N PHE A 544 -9.05 21.85 0.63
CA PHE A 544 -8.97 21.50 2.05
C PHE A 544 -8.34 20.11 2.30
N GLY A 545 -7.90 19.40 1.26
CA GLY A 545 -7.19 18.13 1.36
C GLY A 545 -8.08 16.90 1.50
N PHE A 546 -9.38 16.99 1.19
CA PHE A 546 -10.27 15.81 1.19
C PHE A 546 -9.98 14.92 -0.02
N THR A 547 -9.59 13.67 0.24
CA THR A 547 -9.16 12.72 -0.80
C THR A 547 -10.25 11.74 -1.22
N THR A 548 -11.37 11.71 -0.50
CA THR A 548 -12.44 10.71 -0.64
C THR A 548 -13.66 11.20 -1.41
N LEU A 549 -13.61 12.42 -1.93
CA LEU A 549 -14.72 13.03 -2.67
C LEU A 549 -14.84 12.45 -4.08
N VAL A 550 -16.07 12.22 -4.50
CA VAL A 550 -16.38 11.66 -5.82
C VAL A 550 -16.94 12.74 -6.73
N ASP A 551 -16.18 13.13 -7.76
CA ASP A 551 -16.71 13.99 -8.83
C ASP A 551 -17.72 13.19 -9.67
N ARG A 552 -17.27 12.07 -10.25
CA ARG A 552 -18.12 11.13 -10.97
C ARG A 552 -17.50 9.73 -10.91
N GLU A 553 -18.28 8.76 -10.44
CA GLU A 553 -17.92 7.35 -10.46
C GLU A 553 -19.10 6.51 -10.95
N GLU A 554 -18.84 5.43 -11.69
CA GLU A 554 -19.87 4.55 -12.21
C GLU A 554 -19.65 3.12 -11.71
N GLN A 555 -20.60 2.59 -10.93
CA GLN A 555 -20.55 1.23 -10.40
C GLN A 555 -21.89 0.54 -10.61
N ASN A 556 -21.88 -0.66 -11.19
CA ASN A 556 -23.08 -1.48 -11.41
C ASN A 556 -24.23 -0.75 -12.13
N GLY A 557 -23.89 0.18 -13.05
CA GLY A 557 -24.86 0.99 -13.79
C GLY A 557 -25.42 2.20 -13.04
N TYR A 558 -24.93 2.49 -11.83
CA TYR A 558 -25.26 3.68 -11.05
C TYR A 558 -24.13 4.69 -11.13
N VAL A 559 -24.47 5.97 -11.31
CA VAL A 559 -23.53 7.09 -11.29
C VAL A 559 -23.57 7.76 -9.92
N PHE A 560 -22.42 7.77 -9.24
CA PHE A 560 -22.19 8.42 -7.96
C PHE A 560 -21.48 9.76 -8.18
N SER A 561 -21.94 10.79 -7.47
CA SER A 561 -21.35 12.13 -7.49
C SER A 561 -21.71 12.89 -6.23
N ASP A 562 -20.69 13.44 -5.57
CA ASP A 562 -20.83 14.28 -4.40
C ASP A 562 -21.15 15.73 -4.78
N LYS A 563 -21.10 16.09 -6.07
CA LYS A 563 -21.50 17.41 -6.58
C LYS A 563 -23.01 17.56 -6.63
N ASN A 564 -23.61 17.66 -5.45
CA ASN A 564 -25.05 17.84 -5.30
C ASN A 564 -25.38 18.73 -4.07
N PRO A 565 -26.63 19.19 -3.90
CA PRO A 565 -26.98 20.12 -2.82
C PRO A 565 -26.83 19.55 -1.40
N VAL A 566 -26.86 18.22 -1.22
CA VAL A 566 -26.68 17.60 0.11
C VAL A 566 -25.21 17.50 0.52
N LEU A 567 -24.27 17.87 -0.37
CA LEU A 567 -22.86 18.10 -0.04
C LEU A 567 -22.72 19.03 1.18
N ALA A 568 -23.52 20.08 1.26
CA ALA A 568 -23.50 21.04 2.39
C ALA A 568 -23.76 20.37 3.75
N LEU A 569 -24.42 19.21 3.76
CA LEU A 569 -24.81 18.49 4.97
C LEU A 569 -23.89 17.28 5.23
N GLY A 570 -22.80 17.16 4.48
CA GLY A 570 -21.90 16.01 4.52
C GLY A 570 -22.48 14.78 3.83
N GLY A 571 -23.43 14.92 2.91
CA GLY A 571 -23.94 13.82 2.09
C GLY A 571 -22.96 13.46 0.98
N ILE A 572 -21.91 12.72 1.34
CA ILE A 572 -20.81 12.29 0.45
C ILE A 572 -20.69 10.76 0.41
N THR A 573 -20.14 10.25 -0.69
CA THR A 573 -20.17 8.82 -1.06
C THR A 573 -19.37 7.95 -0.09
N TYR A 574 -18.11 8.32 0.19
CA TYR A 574 -17.22 7.47 1.02
C TYR A 574 -17.02 7.97 2.45
N GLY A 575 -17.46 9.19 2.78
CA GLY A 575 -17.15 9.82 4.07
C GLY A 575 -15.71 10.36 4.13
N VAL A 576 -15.33 10.95 5.26
CA VAL A 576 -13.99 11.53 5.50
C VAL A 576 -13.45 11.04 6.84
N THR A 577 -12.15 11.16 7.04
CA THR A 577 -11.47 10.77 8.27
C THR A 577 -11.38 11.94 9.27
N PRO A 578 -11.23 11.66 10.57
CA PRO A 578 -10.90 12.70 11.56
C PRO A 578 -9.63 13.48 11.21
N LEU A 579 -8.61 12.84 10.63
CA LEU A 579 -7.38 13.50 10.18
C LEU A 579 -7.66 14.55 9.09
N GLU A 580 -8.38 14.18 8.02
CA GLU A 580 -8.75 15.11 6.94
C GLU A 580 -9.59 16.28 7.48
N LEU A 581 -10.57 16.00 8.35
CA LEU A 581 -11.37 17.05 8.99
C LEU A 581 -10.51 18.00 9.83
N THR A 582 -9.58 17.46 10.61
CA THR A 582 -8.70 18.27 11.47
C THR A 582 -7.80 19.18 10.62
N ALA A 583 -7.24 18.65 9.53
CA ALA A 583 -6.44 19.41 8.57
C ALA A 583 -7.24 20.57 7.93
N ALA A 584 -8.43 20.26 7.43
CA ALA A 584 -9.32 21.22 6.78
C ALA A 584 -9.74 22.36 7.72
N TYR A 585 -10.05 22.06 8.98
CA TYR A 585 -10.32 23.09 9.98
C TYR A 585 -9.07 23.87 10.37
N GLY A 586 -7.91 23.21 10.38
CA GLY A 586 -6.60 23.85 10.52
C GLY A 586 -6.37 24.95 9.49
N THR A 587 -6.77 24.75 8.23
CA THR A 587 -6.71 25.78 7.17
C THR A 587 -7.45 27.05 7.55
N ILE A 588 -8.65 26.93 8.14
CA ILE A 588 -9.43 28.09 8.58
C ILE A 588 -8.70 28.83 9.70
N ALA A 589 -8.16 28.10 10.67
CA ALA A 589 -7.37 28.67 11.77
C ALA A 589 -6.07 29.33 11.26
N ASN A 590 -5.48 28.80 10.19
CA ASN A 590 -4.24 29.26 9.59
C ASN A 590 -4.45 30.30 8.47
N GLY A 591 -5.50 31.10 8.55
CA GLY A 591 -5.74 32.21 7.61
C GLY A 591 -5.95 31.78 6.15
N GLY A 592 -6.42 30.55 5.92
CA GLY A 592 -6.69 30.01 4.59
C GLY A 592 -5.56 29.17 3.98
N VAL A 593 -4.42 29.02 4.67
CA VAL A 593 -3.29 28.20 4.19
C VAL A 593 -3.44 26.76 4.71
N TYR A 594 -3.64 25.82 3.79
CA TYR A 594 -3.66 24.39 4.10
C TYR A 594 -2.24 23.87 4.31
N ASN A 595 -2.05 23.10 5.38
CA ASN A 595 -0.84 22.33 5.64
C ASN A 595 -1.21 20.85 5.67
N GLU A 596 -0.50 20.04 4.89
CA GLU A 596 -0.71 18.59 4.88
C GLU A 596 -0.34 17.98 6.25
N PRO A 597 -1.17 17.10 6.84
CA PRO A 597 -0.82 16.44 8.08
C PRO A 597 0.39 15.53 7.92
N ILE A 598 1.40 15.70 8.77
CA ILE A 598 2.62 14.88 8.76
C ILE A 598 2.90 14.24 10.12
N PHE A 599 3.36 12.98 10.08
CA PHE A 599 3.74 12.18 11.25
C PHE A 599 5.26 12.04 11.41
N TYR A 600 6.04 12.45 10.42
CA TYR A 600 7.50 12.51 10.51
C TYR A 600 8.01 13.76 9.80
N THR A 601 9.13 14.31 10.28
CA THR A 601 9.78 15.50 9.69
C THR A 601 11.01 15.11 8.88
N LYS A 602 11.78 14.12 9.36
CA LYS A 602 13.05 13.74 8.74
C LYS A 602 13.38 12.27 8.97
N ILE A 603 14.07 11.66 8.02
CA ILE A 603 14.59 10.30 8.09
C ILE A 603 16.06 10.31 7.72
N LEU A 604 16.89 9.72 8.57
CA LEU A 604 18.30 9.47 8.31
C LEU A 604 18.52 7.98 8.04
N ASP A 605 19.47 7.66 7.17
CA ASP A 605 19.99 6.30 7.05
C ASP A 605 20.92 5.94 8.22
N HIS A 606 21.37 4.69 8.26
CA HIS A 606 22.29 4.19 9.29
C HIS A 606 23.60 5.00 9.41
N ASP A 607 24.07 5.58 8.29
CA ASP A 607 25.30 6.37 8.24
C ASP A 607 25.05 7.85 8.63
N GLY A 608 23.81 8.21 8.98
CA GLY A 608 23.40 9.56 9.36
C GLY A 608 23.11 10.49 8.18
N ASN A 609 23.05 9.98 6.95
CA ASN A 609 22.73 10.80 5.78
C ASN A 609 21.22 11.04 5.68
N LEU A 610 20.84 12.23 5.21
CA LEU A 610 19.44 12.58 4.97
C LEU A 610 18.85 11.70 3.86
N LEU A 611 17.89 10.85 4.23
CA LEU A 611 17.14 10.01 3.30
C LEU A 611 15.87 10.73 2.84
N LEU A 612 15.01 11.15 3.77
CA LEU A 612 13.76 11.85 3.49
C LEU A 612 13.60 13.07 4.41
N GLU A 613 13.01 14.13 3.88
CA GLU A 613 12.59 15.32 4.62
C GLU A 613 11.15 15.63 4.21
N ASN A 614 10.32 15.97 5.20
CA ASN A 614 8.91 16.21 5.02
C ASN A 614 8.57 17.57 5.64
N ILE A 615 8.24 18.52 4.78
CA ILE A 615 7.92 19.90 5.12
C ILE A 615 6.56 20.18 4.49
N PRO A 616 5.53 20.49 5.30
CA PRO A 616 4.15 20.69 4.80
C PRO A 616 3.94 21.92 3.93
#